data_AF-A0A2U1NWR3-F1
#
_entry.id   AF-A0A2U1NWR3-F1
#
_cell.length_a   1.000
_cell.length_b   1.000
_cell.length_c   1.000
_cell.angle_alpha   90.00
_cell.angle_beta   90.00
_cell.angle_gamma   90.00
#
_symmetry.space_group_name_H-M   'P 1'
#
loop_
_entity.id
_entity.type
_entity.pdbx_description
1 polymer ?
#
loop_
_entity_poly.entity_id
_entity_poly.type
_entity_poly.pdbx_seq_one_letter_code
_entity_poly.pdbx_strand_id
1 'polypeptide(L)'
;MASVASFFCNKTTTTTTNTLSSSLLLPSSISRRTLATTSSRCHSKTRKISLVVRAARMESKGVSLGSRAPPFELEEPLTGNKWKLDDFEAYPALLVMFICNHCPFVKHLKKDIVKLSNIYKEKGLGVVAISSNSAVTHPQDGPDFMAEDARLLNYPFPYLYDHSQEVAKDYGAVCTPEFFLFKKDGRRPFELVYHGQFDDSRPSNNVRVTGRDLSAAIDCVLSGQPVPPNQKPSVGCSIKWHPEGKV
;
A
#
# COMPACT_ATOMS: atom_id res chain seq x y z
N MET A 1 -3.99 51.45 13.58
CA MET A 1 -5.06 51.58 14.60
C MET A 1 -4.84 50.51 15.64
N ALA A 2 -4.69 50.94 16.89
CA ALA A 2 -4.46 50.10 18.06
C ALA A 2 -5.78 49.61 18.67
N SER A 3 -5.79 48.41 19.25
CA SER A 3 -6.52 47.99 20.48
C SER A 3 -6.23 46.49 20.70
N VAL A 4 -5.60 45.98 21.78
CA VAL A 4 -5.97 46.01 23.23
C VAL A 4 -7.33 45.30 23.43
N ALA A 5 -7.58 44.32 24.31
CA ALA A 5 -6.91 43.72 25.46
C ALA A 5 -7.52 42.33 25.79
N SER A 6 -6.77 41.60 26.62
CA SER A 6 -7.11 40.45 27.47
C SER A 6 -8.40 40.58 28.32
N PHE A 7 -8.96 39.46 28.83
CA PHE A 7 -9.10 39.14 30.27
C PHE A 7 -9.97 37.87 30.55
N PHE A 8 -9.42 36.97 31.40
CA PHE A 8 -10.01 36.23 32.55
C PHE A 8 -11.20 35.25 32.36
N CYS A 9 -11.09 33.96 32.74
CA CYS A 9 -11.09 33.35 34.09
C CYS A 9 -12.51 33.03 34.61
N ASN A 10 -12.86 31.75 34.82
CA ASN A 10 -12.99 31.17 36.17
C ASN A 10 -13.48 29.71 36.18
N LYS A 11 -12.97 28.97 37.16
CA LYS A 11 -13.50 27.70 37.66
C LYS A 11 -14.78 27.95 38.47
N THR A 12 -15.68 26.97 38.51
CA THR A 12 -16.48 26.69 39.73
C THR A 12 -16.85 25.22 39.82
N THR A 13 -16.54 24.68 40.99
CA THR A 13 -16.95 23.43 41.62
C THR A 13 -18.41 23.45 42.05
N THR A 14 -19.06 22.27 42.11
CA THR A 14 -20.03 21.98 43.18
C THR A 14 -20.11 20.49 43.49
N THR A 15 -20.16 20.24 44.80
CA THR A 15 -20.18 18.99 45.55
C THR A 15 -21.55 18.88 46.22
N THR A 16 -22.15 17.68 46.33
CA THR A 16 -23.05 17.24 47.43
C THR A 16 -23.48 15.79 47.12
N THR A 17 -23.02 14.74 47.82
CA THR A 17 -23.29 14.23 49.20
C THR A 17 -24.67 13.59 49.43
N ASN A 18 -24.60 12.49 50.19
CA ASN A 18 -25.52 12.00 51.22
C ASN A 18 -26.47 10.82 50.87
N THR A 19 -26.17 9.59 51.37
CA THR A 19 -26.52 8.96 52.69
C THR A 19 -27.94 8.37 52.65
N LEU A 20 -28.40 7.31 53.33
CA LEU A 20 -28.03 6.31 54.35
C LEU A 20 -29.16 5.24 54.16
N SER A 21 -29.09 3.95 54.51
CA SER A 21 -29.15 3.46 55.88
C SER A 21 -29.39 1.94 55.88
N SER A 22 -28.84 1.31 56.91
CA SER A 22 -28.97 -0.05 57.45
C SER A 22 -30.31 -0.77 57.39
N SER A 23 -30.28 -2.11 57.41
CA SER A 23 -30.65 -2.90 58.60
C SER A 23 -30.47 -4.42 58.42
N LEU A 24 -30.09 -5.05 59.53
CA LEU A 24 -29.78 -6.47 59.73
C LEU A 24 -31.02 -7.38 59.70
N LEU A 25 -30.83 -8.68 59.46
CA LEU A 25 -31.15 -9.80 60.39
C LEU A 25 -30.99 -11.19 59.73
N LEU A 26 -30.27 -12.08 60.43
CA LEU A 26 -30.22 -13.55 60.34
C LEU A 26 -31.32 -14.14 61.27
N PRO A 27 -31.52 -15.47 61.42
CA PRO A 27 -31.02 -16.67 60.71
C PRO A 27 -32.14 -17.70 60.37
N SER A 28 -31.80 -18.79 59.68
CA SER A 28 -31.99 -20.19 60.12
C SER A 28 -32.18 -21.18 58.96
N SER A 29 -31.60 -22.35 59.19
CA SER A 29 -31.31 -23.47 58.31
C SER A 29 -32.51 -24.29 57.87
N ILE A 30 -32.60 -24.61 56.57
CA ILE A 30 -33.23 -25.84 56.08
C ILE A 30 -32.40 -26.39 54.91
N SER A 31 -31.81 -27.57 55.13
CA SER A 31 -31.12 -28.37 54.12
C SER A 31 -32.13 -28.97 53.16
N ARG A 32 -32.04 -28.63 51.87
CA ARG A 32 -32.75 -29.34 50.79
C ARG A 32 -31.71 -29.82 49.79
N ARG A 33 -31.53 -31.14 49.75
CA ARG A 33 -30.76 -31.85 48.71
C ARG A 33 -31.50 -31.71 47.39
N THR A 34 -30.99 -30.89 46.50
CA THR A 34 -31.37 -30.86 45.08
C THR A 34 -30.27 -31.54 44.28
N LEU A 35 -30.64 -32.56 43.51
CA LEU A 35 -29.77 -33.30 42.62
C LEU A 35 -29.03 -32.32 41.70
N ALA A 36 -27.70 -32.34 41.77
CA ALA A 36 -26.84 -31.69 40.79
C ALA A 36 -26.95 -32.42 39.46
N THR A 37 -27.78 -31.92 38.55
CA THR A 37 -27.67 -32.22 37.12
C THR A 37 -26.38 -31.59 36.62
N THR A 38 -25.33 -32.40 36.49
CA THR A 38 -24.09 -32.02 35.82
C THR A 38 -24.37 -31.84 34.34
N SER A 39 -24.80 -30.64 33.96
CA SER A 39 -24.69 -30.16 32.59
C SER A 39 -23.22 -30.01 32.27
N SER A 40 -22.65 -31.00 31.57
CA SER A 40 -21.30 -30.93 31.03
C SER A 40 -21.26 -29.82 29.99
N ARG A 41 -20.96 -28.60 30.44
CA ARG A 41 -20.73 -27.44 29.58
C ARG A 41 -19.44 -27.69 28.81
N CYS A 42 -19.59 -28.33 27.65
CA CYS A 42 -18.52 -28.57 26.71
C CYS A 42 -18.03 -27.21 26.21
N HIS A 43 -17.02 -26.67 26.88
CA HIS A 43 -16.30 -25.48 26.42
C HIS A 43 -15.45 -25.92 25.22
N SER A 44 -16.10 -25.93 24.06
CA SER A 44 -15.42 -25.90 22.77
C SER A 44 -14.55 -24.64 22.76
N LYS A 45 -13.27 -24.80 23.08
CA LYS A 45 -12.26 -23.78 22.81
C LYS A 45 -12.17 -23.70 21.29
N THR A 46 -12.98 -22.85 20.67
CA THR A 46 -12.79 -22.44 19.29
C THR A 46 -11.45 -21.73 19.23
N ARG A 47 -10.39 -22.48 18.89
CA ARG A 47 -9.11 -21.91 18.51
C ARG A 47 -9.40 -21.05 17.29
N LYS A 48 -9.38 -19.72 17.47
CA LYS A 48 -9.28 -18.78 16.35
C LYS A 48 -7.96 -19.12 15.64
N ILE A 49 -8.04 -19.91 14.58
CA ILE A 49 -6.92 -20.11 13.67
C ILE A 49 -6.77 -18.76 12.97
N SER A 50 -5.84 -17.94 13.44
CA SER A 50 -5.35 -16.80 12.68
C SER A 50 -4.67 -17.38 11.46
N LEU A 51 -5.36 -17.36 10.32
CA LEU A 51 -4.81 -17.76 9.04
C LEU A 51 -3.79 -16.70 8.63
N VAL A 52 -2.54 -16.85 9.08
CA VAL A 52 -1.44 -16.01 8.59
C VAL A 52 -1.14 -16.49 7.17
N VAL A 53 -1.77 -15.86 6.18
CA VAL A 53 -1.44 -16.05 4.76
C VAL A 53 0.00 -15.57 4.59
N ARG A 54 0.96 -16.51 4.59
CA ARG A 54 2.35 -16.20 4.25
C ARG A 54 2.38 -15.87 2.76
N ALA A 55 2.64 -14.61 2.44
CA ALA A 55 2.85 -14.18 1.07
C ALA A 55 4.00 -14.99 0.44
N ALA A 56 3.71 -15.69 -0.66
CA ALA A 56 4.75 -16.33 -1.45
C ALA A 56 5.64 -15.27 -2.09
N ARG A 57 6.96 -15.45 -1.98
CA ARG A 57 7.94 -14.68 -2.75
C ARG A 57 7.78 -15.06 -4.22
N MET A 58 7.67 -14.06 -5.09
CA MET A 58 7.46 -14.21 -6.52
C MET A 58 8.42 -13.28 -7.27
N GLU A 59 8.88 -13.74 -8.43
CA GLU A 59 9.66 -12.92 -9.36
C GLU A 59 8.72 -12.41 -10.47
N SER A 60 9.00 -11.21 -10.98
CA SER A 60 8.26 -10.68 -12.12
C SER A 60 8.43 -11.59 -13.33
N LYS A 61 7.37 -11.74 -14.13
CA LYS A 61 7.39 -12.61 -15.31
C LYS A 61 7.88 -11.83 -16.53
N GLY A 62 8.39 -12.54 -17.53
CA GLY A 62 8.79 -11.91 -18.78
C GLY A 62 7.58 -11.28 -19.50
N VAL A 63 7.54 -9.95 -19.54
CA VAL A 63 6.66 -9.17 -20.41
C VAL A 63 7.46 -8.75 -21.64
N SER A 64 6.84 -8.77 -22.82
CA SER A 64 7.51 -8.43 -24.07
C SER A 64 7.92 -6.96 -24.10
N LEU A 65 9.22 -6.68 -24.19
CA LEU A 65 9.72 -5.35 -24.51
C LEU A 65 9.12 -4.88 -25.86
N GLY A 66 8.90 -3.58 -26.01
CA GLY A 66 8.21 -3.02 -27.18
C GLY A 66 6.69 -3.04 -27.10
N SER A 67 6.10 -3.69 -26.10
CA SER A 67 4.66 -3.66 -25.87
C SER A 67 4.17 -2.27 -25.49
N ARG A 68 2.91 -1.97 -25.82
CA ARG A 68 2.28 -0.70 -25.46
C ARG A 68 1.88 -0.73 -23.99
N ALA A 69 1.97 0.41 -23.31
CA ALA A 69 1.37 0.56 -21.98
C ALA A 69 -0.15 0.31 -22.06
N PRO A 70 -0.71 -0.65 -21.30
CA PRO A 70 -2.15 -0.80 -21.20
C PRO A 70 -2.79 0.47 -20.60
N PRO A 71 -3.98 0.86 -21.09
CA PRO A 71 -4.68 2.02 -20.55
C PRO A 71 -5.13 1.74 -19.11
N PHE A 72 -5.26 2.80 -18.33
CA PHE A 72 -5.89 2.75 -17.02
C PHE A 72 -6.65 4.05 -16.76
N GLU A 73 -7.65 3.98 -15.90
CA GLU A 73 -8.30 5.13 -15.26
C GLU A 73 -8.60 4.73 -13.81
N LEU A 74 -7.85 5.27 -12.86
CA LEU A 74 -7.89 4.85 -11.45
C LEU A 74 -7.96 6.06 -10.53
N GLU A 75 -8.58 5.87 -9.36
CA GLU A 75 -8.68 6.90 -8.32
C GLU A 75 -7.42 6.91 -7.43
N GLU A 76 -6.98 8.12 -7.07
CA GLU A 76 -5.95 8.37 -6.07
C GLU A 76 -6.61 8.60 -4.70
N PRO A 77 -6.45 7.70 -3.72
CA PRO A 77 -7.11 7.84 -2.42
C PRO A 77 -6.77 9.11 -1.64
N LEU A 78 -5.54 9.64 -1.80
CA LEU A 78 -5.08 10.82 -1.05
C LEU A 78 -5.82 12.10 -1.45
N THR A 79 -6.12 12.25 -2.75
CA THR A 79 -6.65 13.49 -3.33
C THR A 79 -8.09 13.35 -3.81
N GLY A 80 -8.54 12.12 -4.08
CA GLY A 80 -9.80 11.82 -4.76
C GLY A 80 -9.75 12.06 -6.27
N ASN A 81 -8.59 12.44 -6.83
CA ASN A 81 -8.45 12.66 -8.26
C ASN A 81 -8.48 11.34 -9.03
N LYS A 82 -9.06 11.38 -10.23
CA LYS A 82 -8.93 10.30 -11.22
C LYS A 82 -7.75 10.59 -12.12
N TRP A 83 -6.96 9.56 -12.36
CA TRP A 83 -5.78 9.60 -13.22
C TRP A 83 -5.90 8.55 -14.31
N LYS A 84 -5.59 8.95 -15.53
CA LYS A 84 -5.51 8.07 -16.71
C LYS A 84 -4.11 8.08 -17.31
N LEU A 85 -3.83 7.06 -18.13
CA LEU A 85 -2.55 6.98 -18.85
C LEU A 85 -2.26 8.26 -19.66
N ASP A 86 -3.31 8.86 -20.26
CA ASP A 86 -3.19 10.08 -21.05
C ASP A 86 -2.68 11.29 -20.26
N ASP A 87 -2.86 11.33 -18.94
CA ASP A 87 -2.41 12.45 -18.11
C ASP A 87 -0.88 12.53 -18.02
N PHE A 88 -0.21 11.46 -18.44
CA PHE A 88 1.24 11.36 -18.52
C PHE A 88 1.78 11.65 -19.93
N GLU A 89 0.94 12.01 -20.90
CA GLU A 89 1.33 12.15 -22.32
C GLU A 89 2.44 13.18 -22.57
N ALA A 90 2.58 14.17 -21.67
CA ALA A 90 3.61 15.20 -21.76
C ALA A 90 5.03 14.70 -21.41
N TYR A 91 5.15 13.53 -20.77
CA TYR A 91 6.44 12.99 -20.34
C TYR A 91 7.07 12.09 -21.41
N PRO A 92 8.36 12.28 -21.75
CA PRO A 92 9.09 11.38 -22.66
C PRO A 92 9.34 9.99 -22.06
N ALA A 93 9.23 9.85 -20.73
CA ALA A 93 9.35 8.58 -20.03
C ALA A 93 8.27 8.47 -18.95
N LEU A 94 7.72 7.27 -18.76
CA LEU A 94 6.74 6.96 -17.72
C LEU A 94 7.17 5.73 -16.95
N LEU A 95 7.30 5.85 -15.63
CA LEU A 95 7.50 4.74 -14.72
C LEU A 95 6.16 4.37 -14.06
N VAL A 96 5.64 3.20 -14.40
CA VAL A 96 4.49 2.57 -13.72
C VAL A 96 5.02 1.56 -12.72
N MET A 97 4.56 1.62 -11.48
CA MET A 97 5.02 0.75 -10.40
C MET A 97 3.83 0.06 -9.72
N PHE A 98 3.84 -1.27 -9.65
CA PHE A 98 2.90 -2.00 -8.80
C PHE A 98 3.53 -2.18 -7.42
N ILE A 99 2.95 -1.54 -6.40
CA ILE A 99 3.45 -1.54 -5.03
C ILE A 99 2.32 -1.85 -4.04
N CYS A 100 2.65 -1.95 -2.75
CA CYS A 100 1.66 -2.05 -1.69
C CYS A 100 2.23 -1.53 -0.36
N ASN A 101 1.39 -1.43 0.67
CA ASN A 101 1.78 -0.75 1.90
C ASN A 101 2.58 -1.67 2.84
N HIS A 102 2.26 -2.97 2.85
CA HIS A 102 2.74 -3.88 3.88
C HIS A 102 3.90 -4.80 3.48
N CYS A 103 4.14 -5.00 2.17
CA CYS A 103 5.17 -5.90 1.69
C CYS A 103 6.57 -5.49 2.18
N PRO A 104 7.37 -6.42 2.74
CA PRO A 104 8.72 -6.11 3.20
C PRO A 104 9.65 -5.65 2.06
N PHE A 105 9.47 -6.16 0.84
CA PHE A 105 10.25 -5.72 -0.33
C PHE A 105 9.90 -4.28 -0.74
N VAL A 106 8.63 -3.89 -0.65
CA VAL A 106 8.24 -2.50 -0.92
C VAL A 106 8.73 -1.59 0.20
N LYS A 107 8.50 -1.95 1.47
CA LYS A 107 8.97 -1.20 2.64
C LYS A 107 10.48 -0.93 2.60
N HIS A 108 11.25 -1.90 2.11
CA HIS A 108 12.69 -1.78 1.89
C HIS A 108 13.06 -0.68 0.89
N LEU A 109 12.21 -0.42 -0.12
CA LEU A 109 12.48 0.53 -1.20
C LEU A 109 11.73 1.86 -1.13
N LYS A 110 10.68 2.02 -0.31
CA LYS A 110 9.78 3.20 -0.36
C LYS A 110 10.52 4.54 -0.35
N LYS A 111 11.50 4.71 0.55
CA LYS A 111 12.28 5.97 0.66
C LYS A 111 13.13 6.23 -0.58
N ASP A 112 13.72 5.19 -1.15
CA ASP A 112 14.56 5.29 -2.33
C ASP A 112 13.75 5.47 -3.61
N ILE A 113 12.54 4.91 -3.68
CA ILE A 113 11.56 5.22 -4.75
C ILE A 113 11.22 6.72 -4.71
N VAL A 114 10.85 7.26 -3.55
CA VAL A 114 10.56 8.70 -3.40
C VAL A 114 11.76 9.56 -3.82
N LYS A 115 12.96 9.18 -3.39
CA LYS A 115 14.20 9.89 -3.75
C LYS A 115 14.44 9.86 -5.27
N LEU A 116 14.35 8.69 -5.89
CA LEU A 116 14.53 8.52 -7.33
C LEU A 116 13.49 9.33 -8.10
N SER A 117 12.21 9.25 -7.73
CA SER A 117 11.14 9.98 -8.40
C SER A 117 11.33 11.49 -8.31
N ASN A 118 11.74 12.03 -7.17
CA ASN A 118 12.06 13.47 -7.05
C ASN A 118 13.21 13.89 -7.96
N ILE A 119 14.27 13.08 -8.06
CA ILE A 119 15.43 13.38 -8.92
C ILE A 119 15.04 13.41 -10.41
N TYR A 120 14.23 12.44 -10.84
CA TYR A 120 13.93 12.25 -12.26
C TYR A 120 12.69 12.99 -12.75
N LYS A 121 11.78 13.38 -11.86
CA LYS A 121 10.64 14.24 -12.21
C LYS A 121 11.10 15.55 -12.85
N GLU A 122 12.12 16.19 -12.26
CA GLU A 122 12.75 17.41 -12.80
C GLU A 122 13.44 17.19 -14.16
N LYS A 123 13.68 15.94 -14.56
CA LYS A 123 14.30 15.56 -15.83
C LYS A 123 13.29 15.06 -16.87
N GLY A 124 11.99 15.12 -16.58
CA GLY A 124 10.93 14.68 -17.50
C GLY A 124 10.47 13.23 -17.33
N LEU A 125 10.70 12.60 -16.17
CA LEU A 125 10.08 11.33 -15.85
C LEU A 125 8.69 11.53 -15.24
N GLY A 126 7.66 11.00 -15.89
CA GLY A 126 6.36 10.74 -15.27
C GLY A 126 6.45 9.51 -14.37
N VAL A 127 5.82 9.53 -13.21
CA VAL A 127 5.80 8.39 -12.29
C VAL A 127 4.38 8.18 -11.78
N VAL A 128 3.95 6.93 -11.71
CA VAL A 128 2.68 6.51 -11.12
C VAL A 128 2.87 5.21 -10.36
N ALA A 129 2.32 5.15 -9.14
CA ALA A 129 2.26 3.93 -8.35
C ALA A 129 0.83 3.39 -8.34
N ILE A 130 0.67 2.07 -8.38
CA ILE A 130 -0.62 1.38 -8.39
C ILE A 130 -0.60 0.30 -7.31
N SER A 131 -1.63 0.27 -6.46
CA SER A 131 -1.91 -0.85 -5.55
C SER A 131 -3.08 -1.65 -6.08
N SER A 132 -2.85 -2.93 -6.37
CA SER A 132 -3.87 -3.88 -6.82
C SER A 132 -4.11 -4.99 -5.80
N ASN A 133 -3.65 -4.83 -4.56
CA ASN A 133 -3.88 -5.83 -3.51
C ASN A 133 -5.32 -5.75 -2.99
N SER A 134 -5.96 -6.91 -2.81
CA SER A 134 -7.31 -7.03 -2.28
C SER A 134 -7.40 -6.51 -0.85
N ALA A 135 -8.05 -5.36 -0.65
CA ALA A 135 -8.31 -4.78 0.66
C ALA A 135 -9.21 -5.67 1.56
N VAL A 136 -9.95 -6.61 0.97
CA VAL A 136 -10.74 -7.60 1.73
C VAL A 136 -9.85 -8.55 2.52
N THR A 137 -8.76 -9.01 1.90
CA THR A 137 -7.83 -9.97 2.53
C THR A 137 -6.65 -9.27 3.20
N HIS A 138 -6.27 -8.09 2.71
CA HIS A 138 -5.16 -7.28 3.21
C HIS A 138 -5.64 -5.83 3.42
N PRO A 139 -6.45 -5.55 4.45
CA PRO A 139 -7.03 -4.21 4.68
C PRO A 139 -6.00 -3.08 4.75
N GLN A 140 -4.78 -3.38 5.18
CA GLN A 140 -3.68 -2.43 5.25
C GLN A 140 -3.20 -1.90 3.88
N ASP A 141 -3.60 -2.53 2.77
CA ASP A 141 -3.34 -2.03 1.42
C ASP A 141 -4.55 -1.29 0.82
N GLY A 142 -5.62 -1.09 1.62
CA GLY A 142 -6.80 -0.36 1.18
C GLY A 142 -6.60 1.16 1.09
N PRO A 143 -7.55 1.88 0.47
CA PRO A 143 -7.46 3.30 0.14
C PRO A 143 -7.04 4.20 1.31
N ASP A 144 -7.63 4.02 2.50
CA ASP A 144 -7.33 4.85 3.67
C ASP A 144 -5.86 4.77 4.08
N PHE A 145 -5.31 3.56 4.12
CA PHE A 145 -3.90 3.33 4.46
C PHE A 145 -2.95 3.73 3.32
N MET A 146 -3.40 3.65 2.06
CA MET A 146 -2.65 4.18 0.93
C MET A 146 -2.50 5.70 1.01
N ALA A 147 -3.58 6.41 1.32
CA ALA A 147 -3.56 7.85 1.54
C ALA A 147 -2.65 8.23 2.72
N GLU A 148 -2.72 7.49 3.83
CA GLU A 148 -1.83 7.68 4.97
C GLU A 148 -0.35 7.48 4.60
N ASP A 149 -0.01 6.40 3.90
CA ASP A 149 1.37 6.07 3.50
C ASP A 149 1.93 7.11 2.53
N ALA A 150 1.13 7.52 1.54
CA ALA A 150 1.52 8.56 0.58
C ALA A 150 1.76 9.91 1.25
N ARG A 151 0.90 10.30 2.21
CA ARG A 151 1.06 11.52 3.00
C ARG A 151 2.29 11.44 3.91
N LEU A 152 2.52 10.31 4.59
CA LEU A 152 3.63 10.13 5.51
C LEU A 152 4.99 10.22 4.81
N LEU A 153 5.08 9.65 3.61
CA LEU A 153 6.31 9.60 2.82
C LEU A 153 6.44 10.73 1.80
N ASN A 154 5.43 11.61 1.72
CA ASN A 154 5.34 12.69 0.75
C ASN A 154 5.61 12.21 -0.69
N TYR A 155 4.82 11.23 -1.14
CA TYR A 155 4.95 10.71 -2.51
C TYR A 155 4.82 11.85 -3.54
N PRO A 156 5.82 12.04 -4.41
CA PRO A 156 5.80 13.12 -5.42
C PRO A 156 5.03 12.74 -6.69
N PHE A 157 4.36 11.58 -6.66
CA PHE A 157 3.63 10.92 -7.72
C PHE A 157 2.28 10.42 -7.19
N PRO A 158 1.26 10.27 -8.05
CA PRO A 158 -0.01 9.69 -7.64
C PRO A 158 0.14 8.21 -7.26
N TYR A 159 -0.55 7.82 -6.19
CA TYR A 159 -0.65 6.43 -5.74
C TYR A 159 -2.09 5.94 -5.88
N LEU A 160 -2.33 5.19 -6.96
CA LEU A 160 -3.65 4.82 -7.47
C LEU A 160 -4.11 3.48 -6.93
N TYR A 161 -5.42 3.33 -6.73
CA TYR A 161 -6.03 2.09 -6.27
C TYR A 161 -6.74 1.36 -7.41
N ASP A 162 -6.23 0.18 -7.75
CA ASP A 162 -6.78 -0.73 -8.76
C ASP A 162 -7.69 -1.76 -8.08
N HIS A 163 -8.91 -1.33 -7.76
CA HIS A 163 -9.89 -2.15 -7.06
C HIS A 163 -10.32 -3.40 -7.84
N SER A 164 -10.46 -3.32 -9.17
CA SER A 164 -10.88 -4.49 -9.97
C SER A 164 -9.74 -5.48 -10.22
N GLN A 165 -8.50 -5.04 -10.06
CA GLN A 165 -7.27 -5.76 -10.39
C GLN A 165 -7.09 -6.01 -11.90
N GLU A 166 -7.91 -5.39 -12.75
CA GLU A 166 -7.80 -5.54 -14.20
C GLU A 166 -6.54 -4.84 -14.72
N VAL A 167 -6.17 -3.68 -14.14
CA VAL A 167 -4.95 -2.97 -14.57
C VAL A 167 -3.71 -3.81 -14.27
N ALA A 168 -3.62 -4.46 -13.10
CA ALA A 168 -2.54 -5.42 -12.83
C ALA A 168 -2.52 -6.60 -13.80
N LYS A 169 -3.69 -7.15 -14.19
CA LYS A 169 -3.76 -8.24 -15.16
C LYS A 169 -3.30 -7.81 -16.54
N ASP A 170 -3.74 -6.63 -17.00
CA ASP A 170 -3.39 -6.08 -18.31
C ASP A 170 -1.88 -5.79 -18.43
N TYR A 171 -1.26 -5.29 -17.37
CA TYR A 171 0.19 -5.10 -17.30
C TYR A 171 0.96 -6.42 -17.12
N GLY A 172 0.27 -7.51 -16.77
CA GLY A 172 0.90 -8.78 -16.42
C GLY A 172 1.67 -8.73 -15.09
N ALA A 173 1.34 -7.79 -14.21
CA ALA A 173 1.98 -7.64 -12.91
C ALA A 173 1.63 -8.83 -12.00
N VAL A 174 2.61 -9.30 -11.24
CA VAL A 174 2.49 -10.51 -10.41
C VAL A 174 3.03 -10.33 -8.99
N CYS A 175 3.90 -9.35 -8.75
CA CYS A 175 4.55 -9.12 -7.47
C CYS A 175 4.62 -7.64 -7.09
N THR A 176 5.03 -7.37 -5.85
CA THR A 176 5.24 -6.02 -5.32
C THR A 176 6.59 -5.94 -4.59
N PRO A 177 7.49 -5.01 -4.94
CA PRO A 177 7.35 -4.03 -6.01
C PRO A 177 7.62 -4.64 -7.39
N GLU A 178 7.00 -4.08 -8.42
CA GLU A 178 7.24 -4.44 -9.82
C GLU A 178 7.24 -3.18 -10.69
N PHE A 179 8.27 -3.02 -11.53
CA PHE A 179 8.56 -1.76 -12.22
C PHE A 179 8.43 -1.94 -13.74
N PHE A 180 7.75 -0.99 -14.38
CA PHE A 180 7.58 -0.90 -15.83
C PHE A 180 7.97 0.50 -16.28
N LEU A 181 9.06 0.63 -17.02
CA LEU A 181 9.48 1.88 -17.62
C LEU A 181 9.12 1.90 -19.10
N PHE A 182 8.36 2.92 -19.47
CA PHE A 182 7.97 3.18 -20.84
C PHE A 182 8.72 4.40 -21.36
N LYS A 183 9.12 4.34 -22.63
CA LYS A 183 9.57 5.51 -23.39
C LYS A 183 8.43 6.01 -24.27
N LYS A 184 8.54 7.27 -24.67
CA LYS A 184 7.65 7.88 -25.66
C LYS A 184 8.43 8.70 -26.67
N ASP A 185 8.18 8.44 -27.95
CA ASP A 185 8.74 9.20 -29.08
C ASP A 185 7.66 10.11 -29.69
N GLY A 186 7.69 11.40 -29.34
CA GLY A 186 6.74 12.39 -29.83
C GLY A 186 5.29 12.04 -29.50
N ARG A 187 4.45 11.85 -30.54
CA ARG A 187 3.03 11.49 -30.40
C ARG A 187 2.76 9.98 -30.44
N ARG A 188 3.80 9.14 -30.44
CA ARG A 188 3.62 7.68 -30.42
C ARG A 188 3.14 7.20 -29.04
N PRO A 189 2.49 6.04 -28.96
CA PRO A 189 2.15 5.43 -27.68
C PRO A 189 3.39 5.13 -26.83
N PHE A 190 3.20 5.05 -25.52
CA PHE A 190 4.19 4.54 -24.58
C PHE A 190 4.61 3.10 -24.92
N GLU A 191 5.92 2.86 -24.98
CA GLU A 191 6.53 1.59 -25.35
C GLU A 191 7.39 1.06 -24.20
N LEU A 192 7.15 -0.18 -23.75
CA LEU A 192 7.88 -0.80 -22.64
C LEU A 192 9.35 -1.03 -23.03
N VAL A 193 10.26 -0.44 -22.27
CA VAL A 193 11.71 -0.55 -22.52
C VAL A 193 12.49 -1.10 -21.34
N TYR A 194 11.91 -1.06 -20.14
CA TYR A 194 12.47 -1.76 -18.98
C TYR A 194 11.38 -2.38 -18.12
N HIS A 195 11.58 -3.64 -17.76
CA HIS A 195 10.76 -4.37 -16.82
C HIS A 195 11.66 -5.26 -15.95
N GLY A 196 11.76 -4.94 -14.66
CA GLY A 196 12.73 -5.61 -13.81
C GLY A 196 12.89 -4.99 -12.44
N GLN A 197 14.02 -5.27 -11.80
CA GLN A 197 14.33 -4.86 -10.44
C GLN A 197 14.60 -3.35 -10.30
N PHE A 198 14.57 -2.86 -9.07
CA PHE A 198 15.08 -1.53 -8.73
C PHE A 198 16.62 -1.51 -8.72
N ASP A 199 17.21 -2.50 -8.04
CA ASP A 199 18.64 -2.80 -7.92
C ASP A 199 18.85 -4.21 -7.35
N ASP A 200 20.10 -4.57 -7.00
CA ASP A 200 20.46 -5.86 -6.40
C ASP A 200 20.09 -6.02 -4.92
N SER A 201 19.61 -4.96 -4.24
CA SER A 201 19.27 -5.01 -2.82
C SER A 201 17.99 -5.81 -2.58
N ARG A 202 17.95 -6.55 -1.47
CA ARG A 202 16.78 -7.31 -1.02
C ARG A 202 16.70 -7.22 0.50
N PRO A 203 15.50 -7.33 1.11
CA PRO A 203 15.39 -7.38 2.58
C PRO A 203 16.22 -8.48 3.24
N SER A 204 16.52 -9.55 2.50
CA SER A 204 17.28 -10.71 2.97
C SER A 204 18.78 -10.63 2.70
N ASN A 205 19.27 -9.57 2.05
CA ASN A 205 20.70 -9.43 1.75
C ASN A 205 21.26 -8.13 2.38
N ASN A 206 22.58 -8.09 2.55
CA ASN A 206 23.27 -6.93 3.12
C ASN A 206 23.71 -5.92 2.03
N VAL A 207 23.05 -5.93 0.87
CA VAL A 207 23.36 -5.01 -0.23
C VAL A 207 22.59 -3.71 0.00
N ARG A 208 23.29 -2.57 -0.05
CA ARG A 208 22.67 -1.25 0.11
C ARG A 208 21.75 -0.93 -1.07
N VAL A 209 20.63 -0.27 -0.80
CA VAL A 209 19.74 0.29 -1.83
C VAL A 209 20.47 1.41 -2.57
N THR A 210 20.43 1.35 -3.90
CA THR A 210 21.10 2.27 -4.83
C THR A 210 20.19 2.73 -5.97
N GLY A 211 19.18 1.93 -6.36
CA GLY A 211 18.36 2.17 -7.54
C GLY A 211 19.13 2.10 -8.86
N ARG A 212 20.31 1.47 -8.87
CA ARG A 212 21.27 1.51 -9.98
C ARG A 212 20.66 1.05 -11.31
N ASP A 213 19.99 -0.10 -11.30
CA ASP A 213 19.45 -0.72 -12.52
C ASP A 213 18.33 0.14 -13.11
N LEU A 214 17.38 0.55 -12.27
CA LEU A 214 16.26 1.40 -12.71
C LEU A 214 16.74 2.81 -13.12
N SER A 215 17.67 3.39 -12.37
CA SER A 215 18.24 4.71 -12.68
C SER A 215 18.99 4.69 -14.01
N ALA A 216 19.80 3.66 -14.26
CA ALA A 216 20.49 3.48 -15.54
C ALA A 216 19.50 3.35 -16.71
N ALA A 217 18.41 2.59 -16.54
CA ALA A 217 17.37 2.49 -17.56
C ALA A 217 16.68 3.84 -17.83
N ILE A 218 16.35 4.60 -16.78
CA ILE A 218 15.76 5.93 -16.91
C ILE A 218 16.73 6.90 -17.61
N ASP A 219 18.00 6.91 -17.22
CA ASP A 219 19.03 7.73 -17.86
C ASP A 219 19.15 7.41 -19.35
N CYS A 220 19.14 6.13 -19.73
CA CYS A 220 19.13 5.72 -21.14
C CYS A 220 17.91 6.30 -21.89
N VAL A 221 16.70 6.14 -21.34
CA VAL A 221 15.49 6.65 -21.99
C VAL A 221 15.53 8.17 -22.16
N LEU A 222 15.86 8.90 -21.09
CA LEU A 222 15.87 10.36 -21.10
C LEU A 222 17.01 10.95 -21.94
N SER A 223 18.09 10.20 -22.18
CA SER A 223 19.18 10.59 -23.08
C SER A 223 19.05 10.06 -24.51
N GLY A 224 17.94 9.37 -24.83
CA GLY A 224 17.70 8.78 -26.14
C GLY A 224 18.63 7.60 -26.48
N GLN A 225 19.27 7.00 -25.48
CA GLN A 225 20.12 5.82 -25.62
C GLN A 225 19.31 4.53 -25.48
N PRO A 226 19.73 3.42 -26.11
CA PRO A 226 19.08 2.13 -25.95
C PRO A 226 19.24 1.61 -24.51
N VAL A 227 18.15 1.10 -23.93
CA VAL A 227 18.18 0.42 -22.62
C VAL A 227 18.80 -0.98 -22.80
N PRO A 228 19.72 -1.43 -21.91
CA PRO A 228 20.30 -2.76 -22.00
C PRO A 228 19.23 -3.87 -21.98
N PRO A 229 19.37 -4.91 -22.83
CA PRO A 229 18.39 -5.99 -22.92
C PRO A 229 18.44 -6.94 -21.71
N ASN A 230 19.54 -6.97 -20.98
CA ASN A 230 19.68 -7.82 -19.80
C ASN A 230 19.04 -7.13 -18.59
N GLN A 231 17.82 -7.53 -18.26
CA GLN A 231 17.02 -6.96 -17.18
C GLN A 231 16.71 -8.06 -16.17
N LYS A 232 17.18 -7.89 -14.93
CA LYS A 232 16.90 -8.85 -13.86
C LYS A 232 15.46 -8.65 -13.37
N PRO A 233 14.70 -9.72 -13.13
CA PRO A 233 13.32 -9.60 -12.67
C PRO A 233 13.23 -8.93 -11.30
N SER A 234 12.13 -8.22 -11.09
CA SER A 234 11.73 -7.78 -9.76
C SER A 234 11.45 -8.98 -8.87
N VAL A 235 11.59 -8.80 -7.56
CA VAL A 235 11.31 -9.85 -6.57
C VAL A 235 10.51 -9.24 -5.42
N GLY A 236 9.39 -9.86 -5.11
CA GLY A 236 8.44 -9.30 -4.17
C GLY A 236 7.49 -10.31 -3.56
N CYS A 237 6.57 -9.81 -2.73
CA CYS A 237 5.38 -10.57 -2.39
C CYS A 237 4.47 -10.64 -3.61
N SER A 238 3.81 -11.77 -3.85
CA SER A 238 2.76 -11.86 -4.87
C SER A 238 1.69 -10.79 -4.68
N ILE A 239 1.11 -10.27 -5.77
CA ILE A 239 -0.12 -9.48 -5.72
C ILE A 239 -1.21 -10.28 -5.01
N LYS A 240 -2.03 -9.60 -4.21
CA LYS A 240 -3.10 -10.20 -3.40
C LYS A 240 -4.40 -10.20 -4.20
N TRP A 241 -4.56 -11.16 -5.08
CA TRP A 241 -5.76 -11.30 -5.90
C TRP A 241 -7.02 -11.47 -5.04
N HIS A 242 -8.14 -10.94 -5.53
CA HIS A 242 -9.44 -11.13 -4.92
C HIS A 242 -9.78 -12.62 -4.79
N PRO A 243 -10.38 -13.06 -3.68
CA PRO A 243 -11.02 -14.36 -3.62
C PRO A 243 -12.10 -14.48 -4.71
N GLU A 244 -12.25 -15.66 -5.30
CA GLU A 244 -13.28 -15.92 -6.30
C GLU A 244 -14.66 -15.43 -5.84
N GLY A 245 -15.34 -14.66 -6.68
CA GLY A 245 -16.69 -14.13 -6.42
C GLY A 245 -16.77 -12.91 -5.50
N LYS A 246 -15.65 -12.26 -5.16
CA LYS A 246 -15.63 -11.01 -4.37
C LYS A 246 -14.80 -9.93 -5.06
N VAL A 247 -15.46 -9.07 -5.84
CA VAL A 247 -14.91 -7.78 -6.27
C VAL A 247 -15.30 -6.74 -5.24
#